data_AF-G9K8F4-F1
#
_entry.id   AF-G9K8F4-F1
#
_cell.length_a   1.000
_cell.length_b   1.000
_cell.length_c   1.000
_cell.angle_alpha   90.00
_cell.angle_beta   90.00
_cell.angle_gamma   90.00
#
_symmetry.space_group_name_H-M   'P 1'
#
loop_
_entity.id
_entity.type
_entity.pdbx_description
1 polymer ?
#
loop_
_entity_poly.entity_id
_entity_poly.type
_entity_poly.pdbx_seq_one_letter_code
_entity_poly.pdbx_strand_id
1 'polypeptide(L)'
;PPPLAAAIAASGFRTSVVLNHLAEKWFPGQRERARAAGRLGELLHQGRYREALAAACEALRAEPSDVTLKIYRAESYAGLQEFKAAIEDLNAVLFQLPNWPEVYFRKGKVLQDAGFLGDALQLFLQCLALDEDFAPAKLEVEKILCDLLSPENLKEGLKDSSWSSLPCSKNKHFGFPSVMEESHSASELSPEQNEEVPEVTSELIRGSLNRAWSAQAINSTEMPAREDCLKRVSSEPLLSVQEKGALLKRKLSLLDQDVIVDEDGRNKLKKQGETRNEVFTFSLTSGDIPEELIDVSDFECSLCMRLFFEPVTTPCGHSFCKNCLERCLDHTPYCPLCKESLKEYLADRRYCVTQLLEELIVKYLPDELSERKKIYDEETAELSHLTKNVPIFVCTMAYPTVPCPLHVFEPRYRLMIRRSMQTGTKQFGMCVSDTQNSFADYGCMLQIRNVHFLPDGRSVVDTVGGKRFRVLKRGMKDGYCTADIEYLEDVKVEDEEDIKNLRQLHDLVYSQACSWFQNLRDRFRSQILQHFGSMPGTEENLQATPNGPAWCWWLLAVLPVDPRYQLSVLSMKSLKERLTKIQHILTYFSRDQS
;
A
#
# COMPACT_ATOMS: atom_id res chain seq x y z
N PRO A 1 -3.03 -27.51 12.66
CA PRO A 1 -2.74 -26.53 11.55
C PRO A 1 -1.24 -26.16 11.54
N PRO A 2 -0.70 -25.58 10.45
CA PRO A 2 0.63 -24.98 10.53
C PRO A 2 0.57 -23.71 11.42
N PRO A 3 1.65 -23.36 12.13
CA PRO A 3 1.64 -22.18 13.01
C PRO A 3 1.42 -20.89 12.22
N LEU A 4 0.99 -19.82 12.91
CA LEU A 4 0.63 -18.53 12.29
C LEU A 4 1.72 -17.99 11.35
N ALA A 5 2.99 -18.26 11.65
CA ALA A 5 4.16 -17.95 10.83
C ALA A 5 4.08 -18.50 9.38
N ALA A 6 3.45 -19.65 9.16
CA ALA A 6 3.29 -20.24 7.83
C ALA A 6 2.19 -19.55 7.01
N ALA A 7 1.11 -19.09 7.66
CA ALA A 7 0.09 -18.26 7.01
C ALA A 7 0.67 -16.89 6.62
N ILE A 8 1.51 -16.32 7.48
CA ILE A 8 2.30 -15.10 7.18
C ILE A 8 3.23 -15.37 6.00
N ALA A 9 4.01 -16.46 6.01
CA ALA A 9 4.92 -16.81 4.92
C ALA A 9 4.20 -17.05 3.57
N ALA A 10 3.01 -17.64 3.58
CA ALA A 10 2.18 -17.83 2.39
C ALA A 10 1.58 -16.51 1.84
N SER A 11 1.52 -15.45 2.65
CA SER A 11 0.90 -14.17 2.26
C SER A 11 1.83 -13.21 1.50
N GLY A 12 3.15 -13.47 1.49
CA GLY A 12 4.16 -12.60 0.88
C GLY A 12 4.48 -11.31 1.67
N PHE A 13 3.64 -10.91 2.63
CA PHE A 13 3.88 -9.75 3.49
C PHE A 13 4.93 -10.06 4.57
N ARG A 14 5.91 -9.16 4.74
CA ARG A 14 6.89 -9.22 5.84
C ARG A 14 6.35 -8.49 7.07
N THR A 15 6.71 -8.95 8.27
CA THR A 15 6.41 -8.23 9.53
C THR A 15 7.10 -6.87 9.57
N SER A 16 6.50 -5.88 10.24
CA SER A 16 7.11 -4.55 10.38
C SER A 16 8.43 -4.63 11.13
N VAL A 17 9.49 -4.07 10.55
CA VAL A 17 10.82 -3.97 11.16
C VAL A 17 10.76 -3.16 12.46
N VAL A 18 9.94 -2.11 12.50
CA VAL A 18 9.75 -1.27 13.70
C VAL A 18 8.99 -2.02 14.79
N LEU A 19 7.86 -2.65 14.47
CA LEU A 19 7.10 -3.43 15.47
C LEU A 19 7.88 -4.64 15.98
N ASN A 20 8.69 -5.28 15.12
CA ASN A 20 9.65 -6.30 15.57
C ASN A 20 10.63 -5.67 16.57
N HIS A 21 11.32 -4.58 16.22
CA HIS A 21 12.30 -3.94 17.11
C HIS A 21 11.71 -3.56 18.48
N LEU A 22 10.51 -2.96 18.49
CA LEU A 22 9.77 -2.64 19.72
C LEU A 22 9.46 -3.89 20.55
N ALA A 23 8.92 -4.95 19.93
CA ALA A 23 8.65 -6.22 20.63
C ALA A 23 9.94 -6.87 21.18
N GLU A 24 11.07 -6.71 20.49
CA GLU A 24 12.39 -7.19 20.91
C GLU A 24 12.96 -6.41 22.11
N LYS A 25 12.74 -5.09 22.15
CA LYS A 25 13.17 -4.18 23.21
C LYS A 25 12.30 -4.31 24.47
N TRP A 26 10.99 -4.44 24.29
CA TRP A 26 10.00 -4.45 25.37
C TRP A 26 9.74 -5.84 25.97
N PHE A 27 9.85 -6.92 25.19
CA PHE A 27 9.55 -8.28 25.65
C PHE A 27 10.71 -9.28 25.40
N PRO A 28 11.94 -9.00 25.89
CA PRO A 28 13.13 -9.79 25.56
C PRO A 28 12.99 -11.29 25.87
N GLY A 29 12.51 -11.65 27.07
CA GLY A 29 12.28 -13.06 27.44
C GLY A 29 11.22 -13.75 26.59
N GLN A 30 10.19 -13.03 26.12
CA GLN A 30 9.17 -13.58 25.23
C GLN A 30 9.72 -13.83 23.82
N ARG A 31 10.64 -12.98 23.35
CA ARG A 31 11.43 -13.21 22.14
C ARG A 31 12.39 -14.40 22.28
N GLU A 32 12.99 -14.58 23.46
CA GLU A 32 13.87 -15.72 23.73
C GLU A 32 13.11 -17.05 23.74
N ARG A 33 11.91 -17.13 24.34
CA ARG A 33 10.99 -18.27 24.18
C ARG A 33 10.70 -18.55 22.71
N ALA A 34 10.33 -17.53 21.93
CA ALA A 34 10.01 -17.67 20.52
C ALA A 34 11.20 -18.18 19.68
N ARG A 35 12.42 -17.71 19.97
CA ARG A 35 13.67 -18.21 19.37
C ARG A 35 13.98 -19.66 19.78
N ALA A 36 13.79 -20.01 21.05
CA ALA A 36 13.99 -21.38 21.54
C ALA A 36 13.00 -22.34 20.89
N ALA A 37 11.71 -21.99 20.86
CA ALA A 37 10.66 -22.72 20.14
C ALA A 37 10.98 -22.90 18.64
N GLY A 38 11.41 -21.84 17.96
CA GLY A 38 11.82 -21.90 16.56
C GLY A 38 12.98 -22.87 16.33
N ARG A 39 14.06 -22.76 17.12
CA ARG A 39 15.23 -23.66 17.07
C ARG A 39 14.86 -25.11 17.37
N LEU A 40 13.93 -25.35 18.31
CA LEU A 40 13.41 -26.69 18.60
C LEU A 40 12.63 -27.25 17.41
N GLY A 41 11.75 -26.46 16.79
CA GLY A 41 11.06 -26.83 15.56
C GLY A 41 12.01 -27.17 14.41
N GLU A 42 13.08 -26.39 14.22
CA GLU A 42 14.12 -26.67 13.22
C GLU A 42 14.87 -27.98 13.50
N LEU A 43 15.27 -28.25 14.76
CA LEU A 43 15.95 -29.49 15.14
C LEU A 43 15.04 -30.72 14.97
N LEU A 44 13.75 -30.60 15.29
CA LEU A 44 12.75 -31.65 15.06
C LEU A 44 12.53 -31.91 13.56
N HIS A 45 12.40 -30.86 12.75
CA HIS A 45 12.30 -31.00 11.29
C HIS A 45 13.57 -31.59 10.64
N GLN A 46 14.75 -31.39 11.26
CA GLN A 46 16.01 -32.04 10.87
C GLN A 46 16.15 -33.48 11.39
N GLY A 47 15.19 -34.01 12.17
CA GLY A 47 15.25 -35.33 12.80
C GLY A 47 16.29 -35.45 13.93
N ARG A 48 16.79 -34.33 14.46
CA ARG A 48 17.87 -34.28 15.47
C ARG A 48 17.32 -34.39 16.89
N TYR A 49 16.49 -35.42 17.12
CA TYR A 49 15.65 -35.55 18.32
C TYR A 49 16.42 -35.51 19.65
N ARG A 50 17.66 -36.04 19.70
CA ARG A 50 18.51 -35.95 20.91
C ARG A 50 18.93 -34.53 21.26
N GLU A 51 19.21 -33.70 20.25
CA GLU A 51 19.59 -32.30 20.45
C GLU A 51 18.36 -31.43 20.77
N ALA A 52 17.22 -31.72 20.14
CA ALA A 52 15.94 -31.11 20.49
C ALA A 52 15.54 -31.41 21.95
N LEU A 53 15.67 -32.68 22.39
CA LEU A 53 15.41 -33.08 23.77
C LEU A 53 16.32 -32.35 24.76
N ALA A 54 17.62 -32.26 24.47
CA ALA A 54 18.58 -31.56 25.33
C ALA A 54 18.23 -30.06 25.46
N ALA A 55 17.98 -29.37 24.34
CA ALA A 55 17.63 -27.95 24.34
C ALA A 55 16.25 -27.68 24.98
N ALA A 56 15.27 -28.57 24.81
CA ALA A 56 13.96 -28.45 25.45
C ALA A 56 14.05 -28.66 26.98
N CYS A 57 14.87 -29.61 27.43
CA CYS A 57 15.17 -29.81 28.84
C CYS A 57 15.94 -28.63 29.45
N GLU A 58 16.83 -27.98 28.70
CA GLU A 58 17.53 -26.77 29.13
C GLU A 58 16.56 -25.59 29.29
N ALA A 59 15.73 -25.32 28.28
CA ALA A 59 14.75 -24.24 28.32
C ALA A 59 13.68 -24.44 29.42
N LEU A 60 13.22 -25.68 29.65
CA LEU A 60 12.29 -26.01 30.75
C LEU A 60 12.90 -25.94 32.16
N ARG A 61 14.24 -25.84 32.30
CA ARG A 61 14.86 -25.51 33.60
C ARG A 61 14.78 -24.02 33.90
N ALA A 62 14.77 -23.16 32.87
CA ALA A 62 14.56 -21.72 33.05
C ALA A 62 13.08 -21.41 33.31
N GLU A 63 12.16 -22.01 32.55
CA GLU A 63 10.72 -21.79 32.70
C GLU A 63 9.92 -23.10 32.74
N PRO A 64 9.77 -23.74 33.92
CA PRO A 64 9.07 -25.03 34.08
C PRO A 64 7.56 -24.99 33.74
N SER A 65 6.98 -23.80 33.61
CA SER A 65 5.57 -23.60 33.30
C SER A 65 5.25 -23.58 31.80
N ASP A 66 6.21 -23.31 30.90
CA ASP A 66 5.92 -23.17 29.47
C ASP A 66 5.33 -24.46 28.89
N VAL A 67 4.14 -24.31 28.28
CA VAL A 67 3.34 -25.40 27.72
C VAL A 67 3.86 -25.82 26.35
N THR A 68 4.33 -24.86 25.56
CA THR A 68 4.93 -25.03 24.23
C THR A 68 6.21 -25.85 24.30
N LEU A 69 7.08 -25.54 25.28
CA LEU A 69 8.34 -26.27 25.46
C LEU A 69 8.11 -27.75 25.87
N LYS A 70 7.02 -28.05 26.60
CA LYS A 70 6.62 -29.44 26.91
C LYS A 70 6.12 -30.17 25.66
N ILE A 71 5.39 -29.51 24.78
CA ILE A 71 4.96 -30.08 23.49
C ILE A 71 6.19 -30.45 22.64
N TYR A 72 7.15 -29.53 22.47
CA TYR A 72 8.40 -29.82 21.75
C TYR A 72 9.25 -30.91 22.43
N ARG A 73 9.25 -30.99 23.77
CA ARG A 73 9.93 -32.08 24.49
C ARG A 73 9.26 -33.43 24.26
N ALA A 74 7.93 -33.49 24.28
CA ALA A 74 7.17 -34.71 23.97
C ALA A 74 7.43 -35.21 22.55
N GLU A 75 7.50 -34.32 21.56
CA GLU A 75 7.88 -34.67 20.18
C GLU A 75 9.33 -35.16 20.08
N SER A 76 10.23 -34.59 20.88
CA SER A 76 11.62 -35.06 20.96
C SER A 76 11.70 -36.47 21.55
N TYR A 77 10.93 -36.77 22.61
CA TYR A 77 10.81 -38.12 23.16
C TYR A 77 10.16 -39.11 22.18
N ALA A 78 9.10 -38.71 21.47
CA ALA A 78 8.44 -39.54 20.47
C ALA A 78 9.37 -39.93 19.31
N GLY A 79 10.16 -38.98 18.80
CA GLY A 79 11.19 -39.24 17.79
C GLY A 79 12.36 -40.13 18.27
N LEU A 80 12.50 -40.31 19.60
CA LEU A 80 13.42 -41.25 20.23
C LEU A 80 12.76 -42.56 20.66
N GLN A 81 11.47 -42.77 20.35
CA GLN A 81 10.65 -43.91 20.77
C GLN A 81 10.44 -44.02 22.31
N GLU A 82 10.71 -42.94 23.06
CA GLU A 82 10.45 -42.84 24.50
C GLU A 82 8.98 -42.44 24.78
N PHE A 83 8.05 -43.20 24.20
CA PHE A 83 6.61 -42.87 24.17
C PHE A 83 5.98 -42.60 25.55
N LYS A 84 6.51 -43.21 26.62
CA LYS A 84 6.06 -42.97 28.00
C LYS A 84 6.25 -41.51 28.43
N ALA A 85 7.47 -40.99 28.29
CA ALA A 85 7.80 -39.61 28.65
C ALA A 85 7.05 -38.60 27.77
N ALA A 86 6.88 -38.91 26.47
CA ALA A 86 6.06 -38.11 25.57
C ALA A 86 4.59 -38.01 26.02
N ILE A 87 3.99 -39.12 26.45
CA ILE A 87 2.61 -39.15 26.95
C ILE A 87 2.48 -38.41 28.29
N GLU A 88 3.48 -38.50 29.17
CA GLU A 88 3.50 -37.78 30.45
C GLU A 88 3.54 -36.24 30.26
N ASP A 89 4.40 -35.73 29.36
CA ASP A 89 4.43 -34.30 29.03
C ASP A 89 3.12 -33.82 28.40
N LEU A 90 2.54 -34.58 27.46
CA LEU A 90 1.26 -34.22 26.82
C LEU A 90 0.08 -34.29 27.81
N ASN A 91 0.12 -35.18 28.80
CA ASN A 91 -0.85 -35.19 29.90
C ASN A 91 -0.68 -33.96 30.81
N ALA A 92 0.55 -33.53 31.10
CA ALA A 92 0.80 -32.31 31.88
C ALA A 92 0.33 -31.05 31.15
N VAL A 93 0.38 -31.03 29.82
CA VAL A 93 -0.24 -30.00 28.97
C VAL A 93 -1.76 -30.03 29.06
N LEU A 94 -2.39 -31.20 28.83
CA LEU A 94 -3.86 -31.37 28.91
C LEU A 94 -4.43 -31.04 30.29
N PHE A 95 -3.68 -31.27 31.36
CA PHE A 95 -4.08 -30.90 32.73
C PHE A 95 -4.15 -29.37 32.92
N GLN A 96 -3.33 -28.60 32.19
CA GLN A 96 -3.34 -27.13 32.23
C GLN A 96 -4.32 -26.53 31.21
N LEU A 97 -4.45 -27.13 30.03
CA LEU A 97 -5.28 -26.65 28.92
C LEU A 97 -6.09 -27.82 28.30
N PRO A 98 -7.23 -28.20 28.90
CA PRO A 98 -8.03 -29.35 28.45
C PRO A 98 -8.78 -29.12 27.13
N ASN A 99 -8.90 -27.88 26.66
CA ASN A 99 -9.65 -27.53 25.45
C ASN A 99 -8.74 -27.26 24.24
N TRP A 100 -7.67 -28.04 24.05
CA TRP A 100 -6.67 -27.82 22.98
C TRP A 100 -6.58 -29.03 22.01
N PRO A 101 -7.34 -29.04 20.89
CA PRO A 101 -7.44 -30.19 19.97
C PRO A 101 -6.08 -30.71 19.47
N GLU A 102 -5.18 -29.79 19.11
CA GLU A 102 -3.81 -30.06 18.62
C GLU A 102 -3.02 -31.01 19.55
N VAL A 103 -3.23 -30.91 20.88
CA VAL A 103 -2.52 -31.74 21.86
C VAL A 103 -3.12 -33.15 21.94
N TYR A 104 -4.46 -33.28 21.81
CA TYR A 104 -5.11 -34.59 21.65
C TYR A 104 -4.65 -35.28 20.37
N PHE A 105 -4.53 -34.56 19.26
CA PHE A 105 -3.99 -35.08 18.00
C PHE A 105 -2.53 -35.55 18.17
N ARG A 106 -1.65 -34.72 18.76
CA ARG A 106 -0.24 -35.10 19.00
C ARG A 106 -0.13 -36.31 19.92
N LYS A 107 -0.94 -36.40 20.98
CA LYS A 107 -0.99 -37.57 21.87
C LYS A 107 -1.54 -38.83 21.18
N GLY A 108 -2.56 -38.68 20.33
CA GLY A 108 -3.09 -39.77 19.50
C GLY A 108 -2.02 -40.32 18.56
N LYS A 109 -1.25 -39.44 17.91
CA LYS A 109 -0.11 -39.84 17.07
C LYS A 109 0.99 -40.57 17.86
N VAL A 110 1.37 -40.07 19.04
CA VAL A 110 2.37 -40.74 19.89
C VAL A 110 1.92 -42.16 20.30
N LEU A 111 0.61 -42.38 20.50
CA LEU A 111 0.06 -43.71 20.76
C LEU A 111 -0.04 -44.59 19.50
N GLN A 112 -0.31 -43.99 18.34
CA GLN A 112 -0.28 -44.65 17.03
C GLN A 112 1.13 -45.16 16.69
N ASP A 113 2.14 -44.30 16.86
CA ASP A 113 3.57 -44.62 16.67
C ASP A 113 4.05 -45.68 17.69
N ALA A 114 3.42 -45.75 18.87
CA ALA A 114 3.64 -46.79 19.89
C ALA A 114 2.84 -48.10 19.67
N GLY A 115 2.00 -48.18 18.62
CA GLY A 115 1.20 -49.37 18.27
C GLY A 115 -0.18 -49.46 18.93
N PHE A 116 -0.58 -48.48 19.75
CA PHE A 116 -1.84 -48.48 20.51
C PHE A 116 -2.99 -47.87 19.68
N LEU A 117 -3.34 -48.53 18.59
CA LEU A 117 -4.26 -48.02 17.56
C LEU A 117 -5.66 -47.64 18.09
N GLY A 118 -6.19 -48.38 19.07
CA GLY A 118 -7.50 -48.11 19.67
C GLY A 118 -7.51 -46.83 20.53
N ASP A 119 -6.54 -46.70 21.43
CA ASP A 119 -6.37 -45.50 22.27
C ASP A 119 -6.04 -44.26 21.42
N ALA A 120 -5.29 -44.44 20.32
CA ALA A 120 -5.02 -43.39 19.33
C ALA A 120 -6.30 -42.93 18.60
N LEU A 121 -7.11 -43.87 18.09
CA LEU A 121 -8.38 -43.57 17.42
C LEU A 121 -9.35 -42.83 18.36
N GLN A 122 -9.42 -43.20 19.64
CA GLN A 122 -10.22 -42.49 20.63
C GLN A 122 -9.77 -41.03 20.80
N LEU A 123 -8.46 -40.77 20.82
CA LEU A 123 -7.91 -39.42 20.95
C LEU A 123 -8.09 -38.57 19.69
N PHE A 124 -8.03 -39.16 18.49
CA PHE A 124 -8.38 -38.45 17.25
C PHE A 124 -9.86 -38.09 17.18
N LEU A 125 -10.76 -38.97 17.64
CA LEU A 125 -12.18 -38.66 17.78
C LEU A 125 -12.45 -37.60 18.86
N GLN A 126 -11.68 -37.58 19.96
CA GLN A 126 -11.74 -36.48 20.95
C GLN A 126 -11.25 -35.15 20.38
N CYS A 127 -10.22 -35.15 19.52
CA CYS A 127 -9.78 -33.96 18.79
C CYS A 127 -10.91 -33.41 17.91
N LEU A 128 -11.55 -34.27 17.10
CA LEU A 128 -12.66 -33.89 16.22
C LEU A 128 -13.94 -33.47 16.97
N ALA A 129 -14.11 -33.91 18.22
CA ALA A 129 -15.19 -33.44 19.11
C ALA A 129 -14.93 -32.06 19.73
N LEU A 130 -13.69 -31.54 19.65
CA LEU A 130 -13.32 -30.19 20.08
C LEU A 130 -13.16 -29.21 18.90
N ASP A 131 -12.71 -29.70 17.75
CA ASP A 131 -12.58 -28.96 16.48
C ASP A 131 -13.03 -29.86 15.32
N GLU A 132 -14.27 -29.69 14.88
CA GLU A 132 -14.85 -30.49 13.79
C GLU A 132 -14.09 -30.33 12.47
N ASP A 133 -13.34 -29.23 12.25
CA ASP A 133 -12.61 -28.98 11.00
C ASP A 133 -11.09 -29.26 11.10
N PHE A 134 -10.65 -29.97 12.14
CA PHE A 134 -9.27 -30.42 12.30
C PHE A 134 -8.88 -31.52 11.28
N ALA A 135 -8.62 -31.10 10.03
CA ALA A 135 -8.35 -31.98 8.89
C ALA A 135 -7.27 -33.07 9.12
N PRO A 136 -6.15 -32.85 9.85
CA PRO A 136 -5.18 -33.91 10.11
C PRO A 136 -5.76 -35.08 10.92
N ALA A 137 -6.70 -34.84 11.83
CA ALA A 137 -7.38 -35.89 12.58
C ALA A 137 -8.41 -36.61 11.70
N LYS A 138 -9.13 -35.91 10.81
CA LYS A 138 -10.02 -36.54 9.82
C LYS A 138 -9.26 -37.59 8.99
N LEU A 139 -8.08 -37.23 8.48
CA LEU A 139 -7.27 -38.10 7.62
C LEU A 139 -6.74 -39.35 8.35
N GLU A 140 -6.22 -39.22 9.59
CA GLU A 140 -5.78 -40.40 10.35
C GLU A 140 -6.96 -41.27 10.81
N VAL A 141 -8.12 -40.70 11.13
CA VAL A 141 -9.36 -41.48 11.41
C VAL A 141 -9.83 -42.24 10.17
N GLU A 142 -9.90 -41.58 9.01
CA GLU A 142 -10.30 -42.19 7.73
C GLU A 142 -9.37 -43.34 7.35
N LYS A 143 -8.05 -43.14 7.46
CA LYS A 143 -7.02 -44.15 7.23
C LYS A 143 -7.16 -45.35 8.18
N ILE A 144 -7.27 -45.11 9.50
CA ILE A 144 -7.44 -46.19 10.49
C ILE A 144 -8.72 -46.98 10.22
N LEU A 145 -9.82 -46.32 9.85
CA LEU A 145 -11.07 -47.00 9.50
C LEU A 145 -10.95 -47.79 8.20
N CYS A 146 -10.24 -47.30 7.18
CA CYS A 146 -9.98 -48.04 5.94
C CYS A 146 -9.10 -49.28 6.20
N ASP A 147 -8.05 -49.15 7.00
CA ASP A 147 -7.15 -50.26 7.37
C ASP A 147 -7.90 -51.36 8.15
N LEU A 148 -8.79 -50.96 9.09
CA LEU A 148 -9.63 -51.87 9.89
C LEU A 148 -10.78 -52.52 9.10
N LEU A 149 -11.31 -51.83 8.08
CA LEU A 149 -12.40 -52.35 7.22
C LEU A 149 -11.88 -53.11 5.99
N SER A 150 -10.57 -53.18 5.79
CA SER A 150 -9.95 -53.95 4.71
C SER A 150 -10.16 -55.47 4.90
N PRO A 151 -10.46 -56.23 3.83
CA PRO A 151 -10.89 -57.64 3.95
C PRO A 151 -9.76 -58.60 4.37
N GLU A 152 -8.50 -58.18 4.36
CA GLU A 152 -7.36 -59.02 4.73
C GLU A 152 -7.14 -59.08 6.25
N ASN A 153 -7.49 -58.01 6.98
CA ASN A 153 -7.21 -57.86 8.41
C ASN A 153 -8.25 -58.53 9.34
N LEU A 154 -9.36 -59.06 8.81
CA LEU A 154 -10.49 -59.66 9.54
C LEU A 154 -10.18 -60.96 10.34
N LYS A 155 -8.89 -61.27 10.58
CA LYS A 155 -8.43 -62.43 11.37
C LYS A 155 -7.68 -62.06 12.65
N GLU A 156 -7.15 -60.85 12.79
CA GLU A 156 -6.66 -60.34 14.07
C GLU A 156 -7.69 -59.38 14.67
N GLY A 157 -8.63 -59.95 15.44
CA GLY A 157 -9.53 -59.14 16.27
C GLY A 157 -8.74 -58.28 17.26
N LEU A 158 -9.28 -57.09 17.57
CA LEU A 158 -8.72 -56.12 18.51
C LEU A 158 -8.20 -56.80 19.78
N LYS A 159 -6.87 -56.85 19.94
CA LYS A 159 -6.23 -57.23 21.20
C LYS A 159 -6.45 -56.08 22.19
N ASP A 160 -7.09 -56.38 23.33
CA ASP A 160 -7.25 -55.43 24.43
C ASP A 160 -5.89 -54.94 24.91
N SER A 161 -5.49 -53.78 24.40
CA SER A 161 -4.16 -53.19 24.57
C SER A 161 -4.26 -51.91 25.40
N SER A 162 -5.17 -51.86 26.38
CA SER A 162 -5.32 -50.66 27.22
C SER A 162 -4.02 -50.35 27.96
N TRP A 163 -3.49 -49.15 27.70
CA TRP A 163 -2.28 -48.59 28.30
C TRP A 163 -2.31 -48.55 29.85
N SER A 164 -3.49 -48.71 30.45
CA SER A 164 -3.81 -48.69 31.89
C SER A 164 -3.09 -49.71 32.80
N SER A 165 -2.16 -50.50 32.28
CA SER A 165 -1.77 -51.81 32.84
C SER A 165 -0.37 -51.88 33.47
N LEU A 166 0.08 -50.83 34.17
CA LEU A 166 1.20 -50.87 35.13
C LEU A 166 0.92 -49.91 36.33
N PRO A 167 1.46 -50.16 37.54
CA PRO A 167 0.92 -49.57 38.75
C PRO A 167 1.44 -48.15 39.07
N CYS A 168 0.52 -47.20 39.20
CA CYS A 168 0.71 -45.98 39.99
C CYS A 168 -0.49 -45.83 40.96
N SER A 169 -0.30 -45.09 42.07
CA SER A 169 -1.13 -45.18 43.28
C SER A 169 -2.63 -44.97 43.08
N LYS A 170 -3.43 -46.01 43.36
CA LYS A 170 -4.87 -45.88 43.58
C LYS A 170 -5.13 -45.22 44.93
N ASN A 171 -5.70 -44.01 44.94
CA ASN A 171 -6.36 -43.47 46.12
C ASN A 171 -7.49 -44.43 46.55
N LYS A 172 -7.49 -44.85 47.81
CA LYS A 172 -8.47 -45.79 48.36
C LYS A 172 -9.35 -45.07 49.38
N HIS A 173 -10.67 -45.13 49.21
CA HIS A 173 -11.61 -44.73 50.25
C HIS A 173 -11.98 -45.96 51.10
N PHE A 174 -11.83 -45.83 52.42
CA PHE A 174 -12.34 -46.65 53.54
C PHE A 174 -12.83 -48.11 53.30
N GLY A 175 -12.19 -49.06 54.00
CA GLY A 175 -12.70 -50.44 54.19
C GLY A 175 -11.65 -51.43 54.73
N PHE A 176 -11.82 -51.88 55.97
CA PHE A 176 -11.00 -52.91 56.68
C PHE A 176 -11.76 -54.26 56.72
N PRO A 177 -11.16 -55.39 57.17
CA PRO A 177 -9.77 -55.87 57.03
C PRO A 177 -9.66 -57.38 56.65
N SER A 178 -8.47 -57.87 56.26
CA SER A 178 -7.86 -59.09 56.87
C SER A 178 -6.45 -59.44 56.35
N VAL A 179 -5.46 -59.44 57.26
CA VAL A 179 -4.50 -60.53 57.55
C VAL A 179 -3.48 -61.01 56.47
N MET A 180 -2.18 -60.86 56.80
CA MET A 180 -0.98 -61.65 56.37
C MET A 180 -0.55 -61.65 54.89
N GLU A 181 0.73 -61.91 54.53
CA GLU A 181 2.06 -61.65 55.14
C GLU A 181 3.15 -61.92 54.07
N GLU A 182 4.28 -61.21 54.11
CA GLU A 182 5.63 -61.63 53.62
C GLU A 182 5.87 -62.13 52.16
N SER A 183 7.10 -62.21 51.62
CA SER A 183 8.36 -61.43 51.79
C SER A 183 9.36 -61.75 50.65
N HIS A 184 10.38 -60.88 50.43
CA HIS A 184 11.70 -61.16 49.79
C HIS A 184 11.76 -61.69 48.32
N SER A 185 12.86 -61.69 47.53
CA SER A 185 14.15 -60.94 47.47
C SER A 185 14.83 -61.22 46.09
N ALA A 186 15.26 -60.22 45.30
CA ALA A 186 16.65 -59.71 45.15
C ALA A 186 17.54 -60.38 44.06
N SER A 187 18.60 -59.65 43.62
CA SER A 187 19.79 -60.08 42.84
C SER A 187 19.63 -60.51 41.34
N GLU A 188 20.60 -60.32 40.42
CA GLU A 188 21.70 -59.34 40.30
C GLU A 188 22.47 -59.41 38.94
N LEU A 189 23.40 -58.47 38.73
CA LEU A 189 24.64 -58.54 37.89
C LEU A 189 24.60 -58.41 36.34
N SER A 190 25.78 -58.06 35.82
CA SER A 190 26.22 -57.66 34.45
C SER A 190 27.65 -58.25 34.22
N PRO A 191 28.66 -57.70 33.45
CA PRO A 191 28.78 -56.66 32.40
C PRO A 191 29.70 -57.07 31.18
N GLU A 192 30.43 -56.09 30.56
CA GLU A 192 31.66 -56.13 29.68
C GLU A 192 31.53 -56.12 28.12
N GLN A 193 32.48 -55.70 27.25
CA GLN A 193 33.65 -54.75 27.08
C GLN A 193 34.06 -54.87 25.55
N ASN A 194 34.70 -54.01 24.70
CA ASN A 194 35.18 -52.60 24.57
C ASN A 194 35.01 -52.16 23.04
N GLU A 195 35.84 -51.49 22.21
CA GLU A 195 37.21 -50.87 22.21
C GLU A 195 37.38 -49.83 21.03
N GLU A 196 38.60 -49.41 20.60
CA GLU A 196 38.87 -48.03 20.04
C GLU A 196 39.66 -47.81 18.69
N VAL A 197 39.16 -46.86 17.84
CA VAL A 197 39.78 -45.93 16.79
C VAL A 197 40.78 -46.49 15.71
N PRO A 198 41.58 -45.75 14.83
CA PRO A 198 41.88 -44.30 14.61
C PRO A 198 41.81 -43.72 13.12
N GLU A 199 42.71 -42.78 12.73
CA GLU A 199 42.64 -41.69 11.70
C GLU A 199 43.39 -41.86 10.32
N VAL A 200 43.22 -40.89 9.37
CA VAL A 200 44.29 -40.02 8.70
C VAL A 200 43.74 -39.17 7.48
N THR A 201 44.47 -38.13 7.01
CA THR A 201 44.02 -36.94 6.19
C THR A 201 44.63 -36.75 4.78
N SER A 202 44.08 -35.84 3.91
CA SER A 202 44.81 -35.01 2.88
C SER A 202 43.91 -34.09 1.98
N GLU A 203 44.50 -33.10 1.26
CA GLU A 203 43.86 -32.09 0.33
C GLU A 203 44.59 -31.97 -1.04
N LEU A 204 43.97 -31.38 -2.11
CA LEU A 204 44.67 -30.45 -3.08
C LEU A 204 43.82 -29.66 -4.15
N ILE A 205 43.77 -28.32 -4.03
CA ILE A 205 43.96 -27.18 -5.00
C ILE A 205 43.45 -27.17 -6.49
N ARG A 206 42.77 -26.04 -6.92
CA ARG A 206 42.98 -25.13 -8.13
C ARG A 206 41.66 -24.44 -8.64
N GLY A 207 41.58 -23.26 -9.32
CA GLY A 207 42.48 -22.09 -9.55
C GLY A 207 42.27 -21.28 -10.88
N SER A 208 42.26 -19.92 -10.85
CA SER A 208 42.33 -18.90 -11.98
C SER A 208 41.01 -18.55 -12.76
N LEU A 209 40.50 -17.32 -13.09
CA LEU A 209 40.94 -15.93 -13.50
C LEU A 209 40.95 -15.69 -15.06
N ASN A 210 40.74 -14.49 -15.68
CA ASN A 210 40.83 -13.06 -15.23
C ASN A 210 39.75 -12.05 -15.82
N ARG A 211 40.08 -10.88 -16.47
CA ARG A 211 39.28 -9.61 -16.39
C ARG A 211 39.54 -8.46 -17.45
N ALA A 212 38.52 -7.58 -17.74
CA ALA A 212 38.55 -6.17 -18.31
C ALA A 212 38.92 -5.90 -19.82
N TRP A 213 38.78 -4.73 -20.53
CA TRP A 213 37.99 -3.45 -20.48
C TRP A 213 38.15 -2.57 -21.80
N SER A 214 37.43 -1.42 -21.94
CA SER A 214 37.76 -0.15 -22.69
C SER A 214 36.98 0.27 -24.00
N ALA A 215 37.19 1.50 -24.52
CA ALA A 215 36.23 2.28 -25.37
C ALA A 215 36.82 3.38 -26.34
N GLN A 216 35.99 4.02 -27.23
CA GLN A 216 35.97 5.46 -27.72
C GLN A 216 35.57 5.75 -29.22
N ALA A 217 34.76 6.83 -29.45
CA ALA A 217 34.60 7.77 -30.63
C ALA A 217 34.24 7.22 -32.07
N ILE A 218 33.85 7.97 -33.14
CA ILE A 218 33.90 9.41 -33.58
C ILE A 218 32.60 9.84 -34.38
N ASN A 219 32.42 11.15 -34.71
CA ASN A 219 31.25 11.88 -35.30
C ASN A 219 30.91 11.71 -36.82
N SER A 220 29.69 12.14 -37.22
CA SER A 220 29.36 12.80 -38.53
C SER A 220 28.03 13.62 -38.46
N THR A 221 27.64 14.35 -39.53
CA THR A 221 26.67 15.50 -39.50
C THR A 221 25.75 15.59 -40.74
N GLU A 222 24.45 15.97 -40.62
CA GLU A 222 23.68 16.86 -41.54
C GLU A 222 22.18 17.08 -41.15
N MET A 223 21.45 17.97 -41.84
CA MET A 223 20.10 18.55 -41.56
C MET A 223 19.43 19.05 -42.88
N PRO A 224 18.14 19.50 -42.94
CA PRO A 224 16.89 18.89 -42.46
C PRO A 224 15.75 18.96 -43.55
N ALA A 225 14.53 18.50 -43.22
CA ALA A 225 13.30 18.82 -43.98
C ALA A 225 12.16 19.26 -43.04
N ARG A 226 11.15 19.99 -43.54
CA ARG A 226 10.03 20.55 -42.74
C ARG A 226 8.72 19.79 -42.94
N GLU A 227 7.97 19.61 -41.85
CA GLU A 227 6.52 19.37 -41.87
C GLU A 227 5.84 20.19 -40.76
N ASP A 228 4.64 20.72 -41.05
CA ASP A 228 3.82 21.46 -40.10
C ASP A 228 2.80 20.54 -39.39
N CYS A 229 2.68 20.66 -38.07
CA CYS A 229 1.67 19.96 -37.29
C CYS A 229 1.19 20.78 -36.08
N LEU A 230 -0.13 20.83 -35.88
CA LEU A 230 -0.76 21.37 -34.67
C LEU A 230 -0.36 20.49 -33.47
N LYS A 231 0.39 21.06 -32.54
CA LYS A 231 1.06 20.31 -31.48
C LYS A 231 0.08 19.86 -30.39
N ARG A 232 -0.11 18.54 -30.28
CA ARG A 232 -0.46 17.90 -29.00
C ARG A 232 0.71 18.13 -28.04
N VAL A 233 0.45 18.66 -26.84
CA VAL A 233 1.51 18.99 -25.88
C VAL A 233 1.94 17.73 -25.13
N SER A 234 3.08 17.17 -25.55
CA SER A 234 3.80 16.09 -24.87
C SER A 234 5.29 16.36 -24.95
N SER A 235 5.92 16.65 -23.81
CA SER A 235 7.37 16.81 -23.67
C SER A 235 8.02 15.45 -23.39
N GLU A 236 8.61 14.84 -24.42
CA GLU A 236 9.22 13.51 -24.35
C GLU A 236 10.68 13.56 -24.84
N PRO A 237 11.67 13.13 -24.02
CA PRO A 237 13.07 13.11 -24.43
C PRO A 237 13.43 11.82 -25.18
N LEU A 238 14.19 11.95 -26.28
CA LEU A 238 14.66 10.83 -27.07
C LEU A 238 15.67 9.96 -26.30
N LEU A 239 15.31 8.69 -26.06
CA LEU A 239 16.24 7.61 -25.74
C LEU A 239 16.07 6.46 -26.74
N SER A 240 17.13 6.19 -27.51
CA SER A 240 17.12 5.21 -28.58
C SER A 240 17.54 3.81 -28.09
N VAL A 241 16.60 2.87 -28.08
CA VAL A 241 16.89 1.43 -28.14
C VAL A 241 16.02 0.83 -29.24
N GLN A 242 16.62 0.04 -30.13
CA GLN A 242 15.98 -0.50 -31.32
C GLN A 242 15.93 -2.03 -31.25
N GLU A 243 14.76 -2.59 -30.94
CA GLU A 243 14.48 -4.01 -31.16
C GLU A 243 13.19 -4.20 -31.96
N LYS A 244 13.12 -5.27 -32.77
CA LYS A 244 12.07 -5.48 -33.78
C LYS A 244 11.19 -6.68 -33.45
N GLY A 245 9.91 -6.40 -33.24
CA GLY A 245 8.82 -7.13 -33.88
C GLY A 245 8.21 -8.35 -33.16
N ALA A 246 6.88 -8.30 -33.03
CA ALA A 246 6.00 -9.37 -33.50
C ALA A 246 4.58 -8.80 -33.70
N LEU A 247 3.98 -8.98 -34.87
CA LEU A 247 2.58 -8.60 -35.13
C LEU A 247 1.66 -9.81 -34.88
N LEU A 248 0.89 -9.79 -33.79
CA LEU A 248 -0.20 -10.75 -33.58
C LEU A 248 -1.53 -10.03 -33.35
N LYS A 249 -2.30 -9.90 -34.43
CA LYS A 249 -3.72 -9.51 -34.37
C LYS A 249 -4.54 -10.68 -33.83
N ARG A 250 -5.27 -10.50 -32.75
CA ARG A 250 -6.53 -11.23 -32.50
C ARG A 250 -7.65 -10.24 -32.18
N LYS A 251 -8.77 -10.40 -32.89
CA LYS A 251 -10.03 -9.75 -32.56
C LYS A 251 -10.62 -10.44 -31.34
N LEU A 252 -11.25 -9.68 -30.45
CA LEU A 252 -12.36 -10.16 -29.63
C LEU A 252 -13.56 -9.27 -29.93
N SER A 253 -14.73 -9.89 -30.05
CA SER A 253 -15.98 -9.25 -30.47
C SER A 253 -16.87 -8.93 -29.27
N LEU A 254 -17.70 -7.90 -29.42
CA LEU A 254 -18.77 -7.52 -28.50
C LEU A 254 -19.72 -8.69 -28.23
N LEU A 255 -20.28 -8.69 -27.02
CA LEU A 255 -21.69 -9.01 -26.80
C LEU A 255 -22.14 -8.26 -25.54
N ASP A 256 -23.00 -7.27 -25.75
CA ASP A 256 -23.53 -6.40 -24.70
C ASP A 256 -24.66 -7.09 -23.92
N GLN A 257 -24.92 -6.66 -22.67
CA GLN A 257 -26.25 -6.17 -22.30
C GLN A 257 -26.29 -5.47 -20.93
N ASP A 258 -26.48 -4.14 -21.00
CA ASP A 258 -27.43 -3.32 -20.26
C ASP A 258 -27.77 -3.64 -18.79
N VAL A 259 -27.53 -2.65 -17.92
CA VAL A 259 -28.29 -2.44 -16.67
C VAL A 259 -28.82 -1.01 -16.68
N ILE A 260 -30.15 -0.86 -16.67
CA ILE A 260 -30.86 0.41 -16.57
C ILE A 260 -31.22 0.69 -15.10
N VAL A 261 -31.23 1.96 -14.71
CA VAL A 261 -31.65 2.44 -13.38
C VAL A 261 -33.14 2.79 -13.42
N ASP A 262 -33.90 2.34 -12.41
CA ASP A 262 -35.15 2.99 -11.99
C ASP A 262 -35.44 2.72 -10.49
N GLU A 263 -36.39 3.44 -9.91
CA GLU A 263 -36.60 3.63 -8.46
C GLU A 263 -37.85 2.94 -7.85
N ASP A 264 -37.97 3.05 -6.53
CA ASP A 264 -39.23 3.07 -5.74
C ASP A 264 -40.09 1.77 -5.52
N GLY A 265 -39.67 0.97 -4.54
CA GLY A 265 -40.44 0.77 -3.29
C GLY A 265 -41.81 0.04 -3.25
N ARG A 266 -41.81 -1.21 -2.72
CA ARG A 266 -42.66 -1.56 -1.52
C ARG A 266 -42.39 -2.91 -0.81
N ASN A 267 -42.15 -2.80 0.50
CA ASN A 267 -42.46 -3.71 1.63
C ASN A 267 -42.88 -5.18 1.41
N LYS A 268 -42.13 -6.10 2.04
CA LYS A 268 -42.66 -7.01 3.09
C LYS A 268 -41.54 -7.61 3.95
N LEU A 269 -41.82 -7.83 5.24
CA LEU A 269 -40.82 -8.23 6.26
C LEU A 269 -40.45 -9.72 6.16
N LYS A 270 -39.17 -10.02 6.47
CA LYS A 270 -38.82 -11.20 7.27
C LYS A 270 -37.57 -10.90 8.12
N LYS A 271 -37.66 -11.03 9.45
CA LYS A 271 -36.52 -10.86 10.37
C LYS A 271 -35.61 -12.08 10.33
N GLN A 272 -34.28 -11.88 10.29
CA GLN A 272 -33.31 -12.74 10.99
C GLN A 272 -31.90 -12.09 10.99
N GLY A 273 -31.18 -12.23 12.11
CA GLY A 273 -29.71 -12.13 12.21
C GLY A 273 -29.04 -10.78 11.92
N GLU A 274 -28.80 -9.98 12.96
CA GLU A 274 -27.78 -8.93 12.91
C GLU A 274 -26.39 -9.60 12.99
N THR A 275 -25.62 -9.61 11.89
CA THR A 275 -24.21 -9.98 11.93
C THR A 275 -23.40 -8.86 12.57
N ARG A 276 -23.27 -8.92 13.90
CA ARG A 276 -22.39 -8.09 14.72
C ARG A 276 -20.96 -8.19 14.20
N ASN A 277 -20.46 -7.12 13.59
CA ASN A 277 -19.04 -6.97 13.26
C ASN A 277 -18.24 -6.90 14.56
N GLU A 278 -17.76 -8.05 15.04
CA GLU A 278 -16.80 -8.12 16.12
C GLU A 278 -15.44 -7.65 15.60
N VAL A 279 -15.21 -6.34 15.77
CA VAL A 279 -13.86 -5.79 15.78
C VAL A 279 -13.12 -6.52 16.90
N PHE A 280 -12.24 -7.45 16.54
CA PHE A 280 -11.28 -8.07 17.45
C PHE A 280 -10.28 -6.99 17.90
N THR A 281 -10.70 -6.18 18.86
CA THR A 281 -9.80 -5.34 19.66
C THR A 281 -8.83 -6.27 20.37
N PHE A 282 -7.60 -6.34 19.84
CA PHE A 282 -6.55 -7.19 20.37
C PHE A 282 -6.02 -6.58 21.67
N SER A 283 -6.81 -6.74 22.74
CA SER A 283 -6.51 -6.25 24.07
C SER A 283 -5.23 -6.93 24.56
N LEU A 284 -4.12 -6.20 24.46
CA LEU A 284 -2.84 -6.59 25.01
C LEU A 284 -2.96 -6.58 26.54
N THR A 285 -3.33 -7.73 27.12
CA THR A 285 -3.34 -7.99 28.57
C THR A 285 -1.92 -8.22 29.13
N SER A 286 -0.93 -7.60 28.50
CA SER A 286 0.43 -7.42 29.02
C SER A 286 0.46 -6.13 29.85
N GLY A 287 1.16 -6.15 30.98
CA GLY A 287 1.30 -4.98 31.84
C GLY A 287 1.98 -3.80 31.12
N ASP A 288 1.79 -2.60 31.68
CA ASP A 288 2.39 -1.38 31.14
C ASP A 288 3.92 -1.49 31.02
N ILE A 289 4.43 -0.98 29.91
CA ILE A 289 5.84 -1.10 29.53
C ILE A 289 6.64 -0.10 30.36
N PRO A 290 7.76 -0.50 31.00
CA PRO A 290 8.58 0.41 31.79
C PRO A 290 8.99 1.64 30.98
N GLU A 291 8.82 2.83 31.56
CA GLU A 291 9.12 4.12 30.92
C GLU A 291 10.57 4.18 30.41
N GLU A 292 11.51 3.55 31.12
CA GLU A 292 12.93 3.41 30.75
C GLU A 292 13.18 2.67 29.42
N LEU A 293 12.20 1.91 28.90
CA LEU A 293 12.30 1.17 27.63
C LEU A 293 11.59 1.87 26.46
N ILE A 294 10.95 3.02 26.70
CA ILE A 294 10.26 3.81 25.68
C ILE A 294 11.21 4.92 25.22
N ASP A 295 11.60 4.90 23.95
CA ASP A 295 12.41 5.95 23.34
C ASP A 295 11.70 6.52 22.12
N VAL A 296 11.65 7.85 22.02
CA VAL A 296 11.14 8.57 20.84
C VAL A 296 11.87 8.13 19.57
N SER A 297 13.16 7.78 19.67
CA SER A 297 13.97 7.34 18.54
C SER A 297 13.50 6.02 17.90
N ASP A 298 12.83 5.13 18.67
CA ASP A 298 12.23 3.91 18.13
C ASP A 298 11.08 4.21 17.13
N PHE A 299 10.47 5.40 17.27
CA PHE A 299 9.31 5.86 16.50
C PHE A 299 9.66 6.95 15.48
N GLU A 300 10.93 7.08 15.10
CA GLU A 300 11.36 8.02 14.07
C GLU A 300 11.21 7.49 12.64
N CYS A 301 10.67 8.34 11.76
CA CYS A 301 10.65 8.06 10.34
C CYS A 301 11.99 8.39 9.67
N SER A 302 12.69 7.36 9.21
CA SER A 302 14.01 7.42 8.55
C SER A 302 14.11 8.28 7.27
N LEU A 303 13.01 8.91 6.84
CA LEU A 303 12.94 9.83 5.68
C LEU A 303 12.87 11.30 6.09
N CYS A 304 12.53 11.59 7.35
CA CYS A 304 12.38 12.97 7.85
C CYS A 304 13.03 13.21 9.22
N MET A 305 13.51 12.17 9.91
CA MET A 305 14.15 12.23 11.24
C MET A 305 13.29 13.03 12.24
N ARG A 306 12.04 12.58 12.33
CA ARG A 306 10.96 13.09 13.20
C ARG A 306 10.07 11.89 13.54
N LEU A 307 9.33 12.01 14.65
CA LEU A 307 8.25 11.09 15.03
C LEU A 307 7.32 10.77 13.84
N PHE A 308 6.94 9.50 13.71
CA PHE A 308 5.96 9.04 12.73
C PHE A 308 4.66 9.86 12.80
N PHE A 309 4.11 10.18 11.63
CA PHE A 309 2.81 10.82 11.47
C PHE A 309 2.08 10.14 10.31
N GLU A 310 0.90 9.59 10.58
CA GLU A 310 0.25 8.56 9.76
C GLU A 310 1.26 7.45 9.35
N PRO A 311 1.74 6.61 10.29
CA PRO A 311 2.73 5.57 10.00
C PRO A 311 2.19 4.51 9.03
N VAL A 312 2.81 4.33 7.86
CA VAL A 312 2.45 3.29 6.88
C VAL A 312 3.58 2.27 6.75
N THR A 313 3.23 0.98 6.72
CA THR A 313 4.21 -0.11 6.57
C THR A 313 4.08 -0.71 5.18
N THR A 314 5.19 -0.75 4.45
CA THR A 314 5.27 -1.35 3.11
C THR A 314 5.24 -2.88 3.20
N PRO A 315 4.88 -3.60 2.12
CA PRO A 315 4.88 -5.07 2.10
C PRO A 315 6.23 -5.72 2.46
N CYS A 316 7.34 -5.00 2.27
CA CYS A 316 8.68 -5.41 2.71
C CYS A 316 9.01 -5.09 4.17
N GLY A 317 8.02 -4.77 5.00
CA GLY A 317 8.14 -4.56 6.44
C GLY A 317 8.68 -3.20 6.87
N HIS A 318 9.01 -2.28 5.96
CA HIS A 318 9.60 -1.00 6.33
C HIS A 318 8.53 0.07 6.57
N SER A 319 8.61 0.78 7.70
CA SER A 319 7.61 1.75 8.13
C SER A 319 8.07 3.21 7.92
N PHE A 320 7.16 4.07 7.48
CA PHE A 320 7.41 5.47 7.10
C PHE A 320 6.22 6.36 7.46
N CYS A 321 6.39 7.68 7.59
CA CYS A 321 5.25 8.61 7.48
C CYS A 321 4.64 8.48 6.08
N LYS A 322 3.31 8.37 5.96
CA LYS A 322 2.57 8.28 4.69
C LYS A 322 3.04 9.28 3.64
N ASN A 323 3.02 10.56 3.99
CA ASN A 323 3.42 11.66 3.10
C ASN A 323 4.90 11.59 2.65
N CYS A 324 5.78 11.00 3.46
CA CYS A 324 7.19 10.79 3.13
C CYS A 324 7.36 9.61 2.16
N LEU A 325 6.68 8.48 2.39
CA LEU A 325 6.71 7.35 1.46
C LEU A 325 6.14 7.73 0.10
N GLU A 326 4.96 8.37 0.07
CA GLU A 326 4.37 8.87 -1.18
C GLU A 326 5.33 9.82 -1.93
N ARG A 327 6.08 10.67 -1.21
CA ARG A 327 7.08 11.56 -1.82
C ARG A 327 8.26 10.79 -2.43
N CYS A 328 8.69 9.67 -1.86
CA CYS A 328 9.68 8.81 -2.50
C CYS A 328 9.10 8.09 -3.74
N LEU A 329 7.87 7.57 -3.63
CA LEU A 329 7.15 6.91 -4.72
C LEU A 329 6.75 7.87 -5.87
N ASP A 330 6.84 9.19 -5.64
CA ASP A 330 6.77 10.20 -6.71
C ASP A 330 7.98 10.21 -7.63
N HIS A 331 9.14 9.67 -7.21
CA HIS A 331 10.35 9.55 -8.01
C HIS A 331 10.65 8.11 -8.46
N THR A 332 10.54 7.11 -7.58
CA THR A 332 10.87 5.71 -7.90
C THR A 332 9.95 4.70 -7.18
N PRO A 333 9.50 3.61 -7.84
CA PRO A 333 8.58 2.63 -7.25
C PRO A 333 9.32 1.55 -6.43
N TYR A 334 10.24 1.97 -5.56
CA TYR A 334 11.07 1.09 -4.73
C TYR A 334 11.07 1.55 -3.27
N CYS A 335 11.21 0.60 -2.33
CA CYS A 335 11.37 0.93 -0.92
C CYS A 335 12.64 1.75 -0.69
N PRO A 336 12.59 2.92 -0.03
CA PRO A 336 13.77 3.77 0.18
C PRO A 336 14.92 3.09 0.95
N LEU A 337 14.62 2.09 1.78
CA LEU A 337 15.60 1.39 2.61
C LEU A 337 16.14 0.12 1.91
N CYS A 338 15.28 -0.89 1.65
CA CYS A 338 15.71 -2.16 1.07
C CYS A 338 15.70 -2.23 -0.47
N LYS A 339 15.20 -1.20 -1.18
CA LYS A 339 15.07 -1.13 -2.65
C LYS A 339 14.15 -2.19 -3.30
N GLU A 340 13.40 -2.94 -2.50
CA GLU A 340 12.39 -3.90 -2.97
C GLU A 340 11.26 -3.18 -3.75
N SER A 341 10.69 -3.85 -4.75
CA SER A 341 9.71 -3.25 -5.68
C SER A 341 8.37 -2.98 -5.00
N LEU A 342 7.88 -1.73 -5.10
CA LEU A 342 6.60 -1.29 -4.56
C LEU A 342 5.59 -0.92 -5.67
N LYS A 343 5.77 -1.44 -6.90
CA LYS A 343 4.93 -1.12 -8.06
C LYS A 343 3.45 -1.44 -7.86
N GLU A 344 3.12 -2.61 -7.34
CA GLU A 344 1.74 -3.04 -7.08
C GLU A 344 1.11 -2.21 -5.95
N TYR A 345 1.86 -1.97 -4.87
CA TYR A 345 1.45 -1.11 -3.76
C TYR A 345 1.22 0.36 -4.19
N LEU A 346 2.02 0.88 -5.12
CA LEU A 346 1.82 2.19 -5.76
C LEU A 346 0.62 2.21 -6.71
N ALA A 347 0.29 1.10 -7.37
CA ALA A 347 -0.88 0.99 -8.23
C ALA A 347 -2.19 1.03 -7.42
N ASP A 348 -2.24 0.28 -6.31
CA ASP A 348 -3.40 0.25 -5.40
C ASP A 348 -3.61 1.57 -4.65
N ARG A 349 -2.52 2.30 -4.36
CA ARG A 349 -2.49 3.53 -3.55
C ARG A 349 -3.10 3.41 -2.14
N ARG A 350 -3.28 2.19 -1.65
CA ARG A 350 -3.81 1.89 -0.31
C ARG A 350 -2.71 1.98 0.75
N TYR A 351 -2.25 3.21 0.98
CA TYR A 351 -1.32 3.56 2.06
C TYR A 351 -2.05 3.57 3.40
N CYS A 352 -2.52 2.39 3.83
CA CYS A 352 -3.21 2.19 5.10
C CYS A 352 -2.27 2.49 6.27
N VAL A 353 -2.79 3.22 7.26
CA VAL A 353 -2.06 3.48 8.50
C VAL A 353 -1.89 2.17 9.26
N THR A 354 -0.71 1.99 9.84
CA THR A 354 -0.31 0.83 10.64
C THR A 354 -0.90 1.05 12.03
N GLN A 355 -2.16 0.68 12.21
CA GLN A 355 -2.97 0.95 13.40
C GLN A 355 -2.19 0.74 14.72
N LEU A 356 -1.47 -0.37 14.85
CA LEU A 356 -0.69 -0.67 16.05
C LEU A 356 0.46 0.33 16.31
N LEU A 357 1.14 0.84 15.27
CA LEU A 357 2.16 1.89 15.48
C LEU A 357 1.50 3.21 15.92
N GLU A 358 0.35 3.56 15.35
CA GLU A 358 -0.38 4.77 15.73
C GLU A 358 -0.92 4.68 17.16
N GLU A 359 -1.49 3.54 17.56
CA GLU A 359 -1.96 3.29 18.94
C GLU A 359 -0.82 3.30 19.96
N LEU A 360 0.35 2.76 19.62
CA LEU A 360 1.52 2.80 20.51
C LEU A 360 2.06 4.23 20.69
N ILE A 361 2.11 5.04 19.62
CA ILE A 361 2.49 6.45 19.70
C ILE A 361 1.47 7.25 20.51
N VAL A 362 0.16 7.04 20.28
CA VAL A 362 -0.91 7.70 21.05
C VAL A 362 -0.90 7.31 22.53
N LYS A 363 -0.54 6.06 22.87
CA LYS A 363 -0.45 5.62 24.27
C LYS A 363 0.79 6.16 24.98
N TYR A 364 1.95 6.14 24.33
CA TYR A 364 3.24 6.33 25.00
C TYR A 364 3.97 7.64 24.69
N LEU A 365 3.66 8.31 23.57
CA LEU A 365 4.29 9.57 23.12
C LEU A 365 3.24 10.65 22.73
N PRO A 366 2.27 10.98 23.60
CA PRO A 366 1.14 11.85 23.26
C PRO A 366 1.53 13.31 23.05
N ASP A 367 2.51 13.82 23.81
CA ASP A 367 2.94 15.22 23.74
C ASP A 367 3.80 15.47 22.50
N GLU A 368 4.72 14.55 22.19
CA GLU A 368 5.52 14.57 20.95
C GLU A 368 4.60 14.43 19.72
N LEU A 369 3.54 13.62 19.79
CA LEU A 369 2.53 13.53 18.74
C LEU A 369 1.75 14.84 18.58
N SER A 370 1.45 15.53 19.68
CA SER A 370 0.78 16.84 19.69
C SER A 370 1.65 17.91 19.00
N GLU A 371 2.94 18.00 19.35
CA GLU A 371 3.89 18.89 18.67
C GLU A 371 4.07 18.51 17.19
N ARG A 372 4.24 17.21 16.90
CA ARG A 372 4.40 16.68 15.55
C ARG A 372 3.21 17.00 14.66
N LYS A 373 1.99 16.97 15.23
CA LYS A 373 0.74 17.35 14.56
C LYS A 373 0.65 18.86 14.33
N LYS A 374 0.96 19.67 15.35
CA LYS A 374 0.98 21.14 15.22
C LYS A 374 1.89 21.59 14.06
N ILE A 375 3.09 21.02 13.97
CA ILE A 375 4.03 21.29 12.86
C ILE A 375 3.42 20.89 11.50
N TYR A 376 2.69 19.78 11.43
CA TYR A 376 2.00 19.36 10.20
C TYR A 376 0.85 20.29 9.81
N ASP A 377 0.05 20.74 10.78
CA ASP A 377 -1.06 21.65 10.56
C ASP A 377 -0.54 23.04 10.12
N GLU A 378 0.58 23.52 10.68
CA GLU A 378 1.29 24.74 10.25
C GLU A 378 1.89 24.60 8.83
N GLU A 379 2.63 23.52 8.54
CA GLU A 379 3.15 23.20 7.19
C GLU A 379 2.02 23.10 6.13
N THR A 380 0.85 22.59 6.53
CA THR A 380 -0.34 22.46 5.67
C THR A 380 -1.03 23.81 5.45
N ALA A 381 -1.15 24.63 6.50
CA ALA A 381 -1.70 25.97 6.42
C ALA A 381 -0.88 26.86 5.46
N GLU A 382 0.46 26.85 5.53
CA GLU A 382 1.32 27.55 4.57
C GLU A 382 1.00 27.18 3.12
N LEU A 383 0.86 25.88 2.85
CA LEU A 383 0.61 25.32 1.51
C LEU A 383 -0.84 25.55 1.03
N SER A 384 -1.73 26.02 1.90
CA SER A 384 -3.12 26.35 1.55
C SER A 384 -3.29 27.79 1.01
N HIS A 385 -2.30 28.66 1.18
CA HIS A 385 -2.42 30.07 0.80
C HIS A 385 -2.54 30.29 -0.72
N LEU A 386 -3.70 30.79 -1.16
CA LEU A 386 -4.00 31.06 -2.57
C LEU A 386 -3.40 32.38 -3.12
N THR A 387 -2.65 33.13 -2.31
CA THR A 387 -2.01 34.42 -2.71
C THR A 387 -0.51 34.51 -2.39
N LYS A 388 0.05 33.59 -1.60
CA LYS A 388 1.47 33.53 -1.23
C LYS A 388 2.03 32.14 -1.50
N ASN A 389 3.25 32.05 -2.02
CA ASN A 389 3.89 30.79 -2.40
C ASN A 389 3.02 29.85 -3.27
N VAL A 390 2.09 30.42 -4.05
CA VAL A 390 1.12 29.67 -4.87
C VAL A 390 1.87 28.76 -5.83
N PRO A 391 1.54 27.45 -5.91
CA PRO A 391 2.19 26.54 -6.84
C PRO A 391 1.93 26.96 -8.29
N ILE A 392 3.00 27.11 -9.09
CA ILE A 392 2.94 27.49 -10.50
C ILE A 392 3.38 26.31 -11.39
N PHE A 393 2.45 25.84 -12.22
CA PHE A 393 2.74 24.96 -13.35
C PHE A 393 3.16 25.82 -14.54
N VAL A 394 4.32 25.53 -15.13
CA VAL A 394 4.88 26.31 -16.24
C VAL A 394 4.75 25.50 -17.53
N CYS A 395 3.81 25.88 -18.41
CA CYS A 395 3.54 25.13 -19.64
C CYS A 395 2.89 25.99 -20.75
N THR A 396 1.58 26.26 -20.66
CA THR A 396 0.75 26.83 -21.74
C THR A 396 -0.10 28.01 -21.26
N MET A 397 -0.71 28.74 -22.19
CA MET A 397 -1.76 29.71 -21.85
C MET A 397 -2.98 28.98 -21.29
N ALA A 398 -3.49 29.48 -20.16
CA ALA A 398 -4.78 29.11 -19.60
C ALA A 398 -5.65 30.36 -19.45
N TYR A 399 -6.97 30.19 -19.61
CA TYR A 399 -7.93 31.30 -19.65
C TYR A 399 -9.11 31.05 -18.71
N PRO A 400 -9.74 32.10 -18.15
CA PRO A 400 -10.96 31.98 -17.38
C PRO A 400 -12.05 31.19 -18.11
N THR A 401 -12.79 30.35 -17.38
CA THR A 401 -13.87 29.46 -17.87
C THR A 401 -13.48 28.35 -18.85
N VAL A 402 -12.28 28.38 -19.45
CA VAL A 402 -11.84 27.41 -20.45
C VAL A 402 -11.29 26.13 -19.77
N PRO A 403 -11.69 24.92 -20.21
CA PRO A 403 -11.09 23.67 -19.76
C PRO A 403 -9.61 23.53 -20.16
N CYS A 404 -8.82 22.97 -19.26
CA CYS A 404 -7.40 22.69 -19.46
C CYS A 404 -7.06 21.29 -18.86
N PRO A 405 -7.30 20.21 -19.62
CA PRO A 405 -6.90 18.87 -19.21
C PRO A 405 -5.37 18.71 -19.34
N LEU A 406 -4.72 18.24 -18.27
CA LEU A 406 -3.26 18.11 -18.19
C LEU A 406 -2.83 16.66 -17.94
N HIS A 407 -1.81 16.19 -18.65
CA HIS A 407 -1.14 14.92 -18.34
C HIS A 407 0.15 15.20 -17.57
N VAL A 408 0.12 14.96 -16.26
CA VAL A 408 1.19 15.29 -15.32
C VAL A 408 2.00 14.03 -15.01
N PHE A 409 3.25 14.01 -15.50
CA PHE A 409 4.18 12.89 -15.35
C PHE A 409 5.45 13.24 -14.57
N GLU A 410 5.88 14.50 -14.54
CA GLU A 410 7.09 14.92 -13.81
C GLU A 410 6.90 14.79 -12.28
N PRO A 411 7.83 14.17 -11.53
CA PRO A 411 7.75 13.98 -10.07
C PRO A 411 7.41 15.24 -9.26
N ARG A 412 8.04 16.38 -9.60
CA ARG A 412 7.78 17.67 -8.93
C ARG A 412 6.34 18.14 -9.06
N TYR A 413 5.71 17.89 -10.22
CA TYR A 413 4.33 18.29 -10.46
C TYR A 413 3.33 17.24 -9.95
N ARG A 414 3.71 15.96 -9.89
CA ARG A 414 2.93 14.93 -9.14
C ARG A 414 2.80 15.34 -7.67
N LEU A 415 3.89 15.73 -7.02
CA LEU A 415 3.89 16.28 -5.65
C LEU A 415 3.04 17.56 -5.53
N MET A 416 3.15 18.48 -6.50
CA MET A 416 2.37 19.73 -6.54
C MET A 416 0.85 19.47 -6.58
N ILE A 417 0.39 18.57 -7.46
CA ILE A 417 -1.03 18.18 -7.59
C ILE A 417 -1.50 17.43 -6.35
N ARG A 418 -0.69 16.49 -5.82
CA ARG A 418 -1.01 15.76 -4.57
C ARG A 418 -1.21 16.72 -3.40
N ARG A 419 -0.30 17.69 -3.21
CA ARG A 419 -0.45 18.75 -2.20
C ARG A 419 -1.71 19.59 -2.40
N SER A 420 -2.00 20.03 -3.63
CA SER A 420 -3.20 20.82 -3.94
C SER A 420 -4.50 20.07 -3.65
N MET A 421 -4.48 18.73 -3.68
CA MET A 421 -5.60 17.89 -3.26
C MET A 421 -5.63 17.67 -1.73
N GLN A 422 -4.47 17.46 -1.10
CA GLN A 422 -4.34 17.24 0.35
C GLN A 422 -4.67 18.48 1.20
N THR A 423 -4.25 19.68 0.78
CA THR A 423 -4.59 20.95 1.46
C THR A 423 -6.04 21.40 1.20
N GLY A 424 -6.81 20.64 0.40
CA GLY A 424 -8.19 20.95 0.05
C GLY A 424 -8.38 22.13 -0.93
N THR A 425 -7.33 22.88 -1.26
CA THR A 425 -7.44 24.08 -2.14
C THR A 425 -7.93 23.73 -3.54
N LYS A 426 -7.51 22.58 -4.07
CA LYS A 426 -7.77 22.08 -5.43
C LYS A 426 -7.43 23.12 -6.51
N GLN A 427 -6.43 23.96 -6.26
CA GLN A 427 -6.06 25.09 -7.13
C GLN A 427 -4.54 25.25 -7.23
N PHE A 428 -4.08 25.67 -8.42
CA PHE A 428 -2.70 26.06 -8.69
C PHE A 428 -2.68 27.09 -9.85
N GLY A 429 -1.60 27.87 -9.97
CA GLY A 429 -1.44 28.82 -11.08
C GLY A 429 -0.85 28.16 -12.32
N MET A 430 -1.30 28.58 -13.50
CA MET A 430 -0.70 28.24 -14.79
C MET A 430 -0.10 29.49 -15.45
N CYS A 431 1.15 29.39 -15.88
CA CYS A 431 1.87 30.41 -16.64
C CYS A 431 2.58 29.79 -17.86
N VAL A 432 2.76 30.59 -18.91
CA VAL A 432 3.69 30.26 -20.01
C VAL A 432 5.13 30.47 -19.54
N SER A 433 6.05 29.66 -20.06
CA SER A 433 7.49 29.83 -19.83
C SER A 433 8.00 31.16 -20.39
N ASP A 434 8.93 31.78 -19.67
CA ASP A 434 9.64 32.98 -20.11
C ASP A 434 11.16 32.69 -20.11
N THR A 435 11.81 33.06 -21.21
CA THR A 435 13.27 32.98 -21.39
C THR A 435 14.06 33.88 -20.44
N GLN A 436 13.44 34.92 -19.87
CA GLN A 436 14.12 35.83 -18.93
C GLN A 436 13.80 35.48 -17.46
N ASN A 437 12.52 35.35 -17.11
CA ASN A 437 12.05 35.25 -15.72
C ASN A 437 11.53 33.84 -15.35
N SER A 438 11.91 32.80 -16.11
CA SER A 438 11.44 31.41 -16.08
C SER A 438 9.95 31.18 -16.43
N PHE A 439 9.06 32.04 -15.98
CA PHE A 439 7.63 32.08 -16.35
C PHE A 439 7.11 33.51 -16.39
N ALA A 440 6.05 33.75 -17.16
CA ALA A 440 5.46 35.06 -17.41
C ALA A 440 4.94 35.78 -16.16
N ASP A 441 4.88 37.12 -16.19
CA ASP A 441 4.33 37.95 -15.09
C ASP A 441 2.81 37.82 -14.89
N TYR A 442 2.11 37.14 -15.80
CA TYR A 442 0.67 37.00 -15.82
C TYR A 442 0.28 35.53 -16.04
N GLY A 443 -0.81 35.11 -15.41
CA GLY A 443 -1.29 33.74 -15.47
C GLY A 443 -2.77 33.61 -15.09
N CYS A 444 -3.24 32.37 -15.05
CA CYS A 444 -4.60 32.01 -14.67
C CYS A 444 -4.57 30.90 -13.61
N MET A 445 -5.35 31.05 -12.54
CA MET A 445 -5.57 29.97 -11.57
C MET A 445 -6.38 28.86 -12.24
N LEU A 446 -5.86 27.64 -12.24
CA LEU A 446 -6.58 26.45 -12.63
C LEU A 446 -7.21 25.81 -11.39
N GLN A 447 -8.52 25.53 -11.46
CA GLN A 447 -9.24 24.74 -10.47
C GLN A 447 -9.34 23.29 -10.94
N ILE A 448 -8.87 22.36 -10.12
CA ILE A 448 -8.97 20.92 -10.32
C ILE A 448 -10.42 20.48 -10.11
N ARG A 449 -11.03 19.92 -11.17
CA ARG A 449 -12.32 19.23 -11.09
C ARG A 449 -12.14 17.77 -10.70
N ASN A 450 -11.19 17.08 -11.32
CA ASN A 450 -10.93 15.66 -11.09
C ASN A 450 -9.45 15.31 -11.30
N VAL A 451 -9.00 14.19 -10.71
CA VAL A 451 -7.65 13.63 -10.93
C VAL A 451 -7.74 12.12 -11.12
N HIS A 452 -7.46 11.67 -12.35
CA HIS A 452 -7.30 10.26 -12.67
C HIS A 452 -5.82 9.87 -12.53
N PHE A 453 -5.49 9.19 -11.44
CA PHE A 453 -4.15 8.66 -11.20
C PHE A 453 -3.92 7.34 -11.98
N LEU A 454 -2.72 7.17 -12.52
CA LEU A 454 -2.29 5.98 -13.24
C LEU A 454 -1.40 5.08 -12.36
N PRO A 455 -1.29 3.76 -12.66
CA PRO A 455 -0.51 2.80 -11.85
C PRO A 455 1.00 3.08 -11.78
N ASP A 456 1.57 3.75 -12.79
CA ASP A 456 2.96 4.22 -12.81
C ASP A 456 3.16 5.53 -12.01
N GLY A 457 2.08 6.05 -11.42
CA GLY A 457 2.06 7.24 -10.61
C GLY A 457 1.85 8.55 -11.39
N ARG A 458 1.81 8.52 -12.73
CA ARG A 458 1.36 9.67 -13.54
C ARG A 458 -0.10 10.02 -13.22
N SER A 459 -0.56 11.17 -13.70
CA SER A 459 -1.96 11.57 -13.54
C SER A 459 -2.50 12.35 -14.75
N VAL A 460 -3.78 12.16 -15.03
CA VAL A 460 -4.57 13.07 -15.88
C VAL A 460 -5.38 13.95 -14.93
N VAL A 461 -5.21 15.27 -15.06
CA VAL A 461 -5.79 16.28 -14.18
C VAL A 461 -6.76 17.12 -15.01
N ASP A 462 -8.06 17.00 -14.71
CA ASP A 462 -9.09 17.80 -15.36
C ASP A 462 -9.21 19.13 -14.63
N THR A 463 -8.86 20.23 -15.30
CA THR A 463 -8.94 21.58 -14.72
C THR A 463 -9.77 22.53 -15.57
N VAL A 464 -10.21 23.65 -14.97
CA VAL A 464 -10.80 24.80 -15.66
C VAL A 464 -10.17 26.08 -15.11
N GLY A 465 -9.91 27.06 -15.97
CA GLY A 465 -9.39 28.36 -15.54
C GLY A 465 -10.41 29.21 -14.77
N GLY A 466 -9.95 29.88 -13.73
CA GLY A 466 -10.74 30.71 -12.83
C GLY A 466 -10.29 32.18 -12.84
N LYS A 467 -9.67 32.63 -11.75
CA LYS A 467 -9.17 34.01 -11.63
C LYS A 467 -7.84 34.20 -12.36
N ARG A 468 -7.72 35.31 -13.09
CA ARG A 468 -6.43 35.80 -13.61
C ARG A 468 -5.59 36.37 -12.47
N PHE A 469 -4.27 36.35 -12.62
CA PHE A 469 -3.36 36.94 -11.65
C PHE A 469 -2.13 37.59 -12.28
N ARG A 470 -1.51 38.49 -11.52
CA ARG A 470 -0.19 39.06 -11.74
C ARG A 470 0.79 38.51 -10.70
N VAL A 471 2.00 38.17 -11.13
CA VAL A 471 3.10 37.74 -10.27
C VAL A 471 3.70 38.98 -9.57
N LEU A 472 3.76 38.95 -8.24
CA LEU A 472 4.42 39.97 -7.42
C LEU A 472 5.87 39.56 -7.09
N LYS A 473 6.07 38.28 -6.77
CA LYS A 473 7.36 37.69 -6.42
C LYS A 473 7.41 36.26 -6.93
N ARG A 474 8.58 35.83 -7.42
CA ARG A 474 8.85 34.46 -7.87
C ARG A 474 9.62 33.69 -6.80
N GLY A 475 9.39 32.39 -6.72
CA GLY A 475 10.04 31.47 -5.79
C GLY A 475 10.06 30.02 -6.32
N MET A 476 10.54 29.10 -5.49
CA MET A 476 10.58 27.67 -5.81
C MET A 476 10.46 26.87 -4.51
N LYS A 477 9.59 25.84 -4.48
CA LYS A 477 9.44 24.91 -3.34
C LYS A 477 9.44 23.48 -3.91
N ASP A 478 10.31 22.61 -3.39
CA ASP A 478 10.45 21.21 -3.83
C ASP A 478 10.59 20.99 -5.36
N GLY A 479 11.26 21.90 -6.05
CA GLY A 479 11.61 21.78 -7.48
C GLY A 479 10.55 22.28 -8.49
N TYR A 480 9.36 22.65 -8.03
CA TYR A 480 8.36 23.37 -8.84
C TYR A 480 8.33 24.87 -8.50
N CYS A 481 7.91 25.69 -9.45
CA CYS A 481 7.88 27.14 -9.30
C CYS A 481 6.78 27.56 -8.32
N THR A 482 6.99 28.64 -7.58
CA THR A 482 5.96 29.28 -6.74
C THR A 482 5.91 30.78 -6.98
N ALA A 483 4.79 31.41 -6.65
CA ALA A 483 4.65 32.86 -6.72
C ALA A 483 3.82 33.46 -5.58
N ASP A 484 4.18 34.65 -5.14
CA ASP A 484 3.24 35.54 -4.46
C ASP A 484 2.48 36.32 -5.56
N ILE A 485 1.16 36.39 -5.48
CA ILE A 485 0.30 36.86 -6.58
C ILE A 485 -0.76 37.89 -6.15
N GLU A 486 -1.13 38.74 -7.10
CA GLU A 486 -2.26 39.67 -7.03
C GLU A 486 -3.34 39.21 -8.02
N TYR A 487 -4.59 39.07 -7.59
CA TYR A 487 -5.68 38.76 -8.53
C TYR A 487 -6.01 39.93 -9.44
N LEU A 488 -6.36 39.63 -10.69
CA LEU A 488 -6.74 40.61 -11.70
C LEU A 488 -8.23 40.49 -11.98
N GLU A 489 -8.94 41.57 -11.69
CA GLU A 489 -10.35 41.76 -12.02
C GLU A 489 -10.46 42.95 -12.98
N ASP A 490 -11.46 42.94 -13.86
CA ASP A 490 -11.67 44.02 -14.83
C ASP A 490 -12.22 45.29 -14.17
N VAL A 491 -11.79 46.45 -14.69
CA VAL A 491 -12.32 47.75 -14.29
C VAL A 491 -13.74 47.88 -14.84
N LYS A 492 -14.68 48.17 -13.94
CA LYS A 492 -16.08 48.40 -14.30
C LYS A 492 -16.25 49.80 -14.89
N VAL A 493 -17.05 49.88 -15.94
CA VAL A 493 -17.54 51.11 -16.55
C VAL A 493 -18.81 51.52 -15.83
N GLU A 494 -18.85 52.74 -15.31
CA GLU A 494 -19.99 53.30 -14.55
C GLU A 494 -20.83 54.26 -15.40
N ASP A 495 -20.23 54.94 -16.38
CA ASP A 495 -20.92 55.89 -17.26
C ASP A 495 -21.91 55.19 -18.22
N GLU A 496 -23.20 55.48 -18.07
CA GLU A 496 -24.30 54.91 -18.87
C GLU A 496 -24.08 54.98 -20.39
N GLU A 497 -23.49 56.06 -20.91
CA GLU A 497 -23.22 56.17 -22.35
C GLU A 497 -22.08 55.26 -22.79
N ASP A 498 -21.04 55.10 -21.97
CA ASP A 498 -19.95 54.19 -22.28
C ASP A 498 -20.33 52.71 -22.02
N ILE A 499 -21.31 52.44 -21.15
CA ILE A 499 -21.97 51.12 -21.03
C ILE A 499 -22.74 50.79 -22.32
N LYS A 500 -23.44 51.76 -22.94
CA LYS A 500 -24.09 51.54 -24.25
C LYS A 500 -23.07 51.30 -25.36
N ASN A 501 -22.02 52.12 -25.44
CA ASN A 501 -20.93 51.94 -26.41
C ASN A 501 -20.24 50.59 -26.25
N LEU A 502 -20.01 50.15 -25.00
CA LEU A 502 -19.42 48.85 -24.68
C LEU A 502 -20.34 47.68 -25.09
N ARG A 503 -21.66 47.79 -24.89
CA ARG A 503 -22.64 46.81 -25.38
C ARG A 503 -22.66 46.74 -26.92
N GLN A 504 -22.72 47.88 -27.62
CA GLN A 504 -22.67 47.92 -29.08
C GLN A 504 -21.38 47.29 -29.64
N LEU A 505 -20.22 47.59 -29.02
CA LEU A 505 -18.95 46.97 -29.39
C LEU A 505 -18.94 45.46 -29.09
N HIS A 506 -19.45 45.04 -27.94
CA HIS A 506 -19.55 43.63 -27.57
C HIS A 506 -20.39 42.85 -28.58
N ASP A 507 -21.58 43.32 -28.92
CA ASP A 507 -22.51 42.62 -29.81
C ASP A 507 -21.98 42.57 -31.26
N LEU A 508 -21.29 43.63 -31.71
CA LEU A 508 -20.58 43.67 -32.98
C LEU A 508 -19.45 42.62 -33.03
N VAL A 509 -18.59 42.56 -32.00
CA VAL A 509 -17.46 41.61 -31.99
C VAL A 509 -17.93 40.18 -31.76
N TYR A 510 -19.00 39.97 -30.99
CA TYR A 510 -19.64 38.65 -30.82
C TYR A 510 -20.24 38.15 -32.14
N SER A 511 -20.99 38.98 -32.87
CA SER A 511 -21.53 38.58 -34.18
C SER A 511 -20.43 38.32 -35.23
N GLN A 512 -19.32 39.07 -35.19
CA GLN A 512 -18.11 38.78 -35.97
C GLN A 512 -17.48 37.44 -35.59
N ALA A 513 -17.40 37.10 -34.29
CA ALA A 513 -16.90 35.82 -33.81
C ALA A 513 -17.80 34.63 -34.23
N CYS A 514 -19.13 34.80 -34.15
CA CYS A 514 -20.09 33.83 -34.66
C CYS A 514 -19.92 33.57 -36.16
N SER A 515 -19.84 34.64 -36.96
CA SER A 515 -19.65 34.56 -38.41
C SER A 515 -18.33 33.86 -38.76
N TRP A 516 -17.22 34.26 -38.14
CA TRP A 516 -15.92 33.61 -38.30
C TRP A 516 -15.99 32.11 -37.96
N PHE A 517 -16.58 31.73 -36.84
CA PHE A 517 -16.67 30.33 -36.40
C PHE A 517 -17.58 29.48 -37.31
N GLN A 518 -18.66 30.05 -37.84
CA GLN A 518 -19.53 29.37 -38.82
C GLN A 518 -18.81 29.13 -40.16
N ASN A 519 -18.03 30.11 -40.62
CA ASN A 519 -17.27 30.05 -41.87
C ASN A 519 -16.01 29.15 -41.79
N LEU A 520 -15.62 28.67 -40.60
CA LEU A 520 -14.57 27.66 -40.48
C LEU A 520 -14.95 26.35 -41.17
N ARG A 521 -14.01 25.81 -41.96
CA ARG A 521 -14.11 24.49 -42.60
C ARG A 521 -14.49 23.42 -41.58
N ASP A 522 -15.43 22.53 -41.92
CA ASP A 522 -16.10 21.63 -40.97
C ASP A 522 -15.13 20.77 -40.14
N ARG A 523 -13.98 20.38 -40.70
CA ARG A 523 -12.91 19.65 -39.99
C ARG A 523 -12.41 20.41 -38.77
N PHE A 524 -12.08 21.70 -38.92
CA PHE A 524 -11.61 22.53 -37.81
C PHE A 524 -12.75 22.83 -36.83
N ARG A 525 -13.94 23.18 -37.34
CA ARG A 525 -15.12 23.44 -36.50
C ARG A 525 -15.45 22.26 -35.59
N SER A 526 -15.41 21.03 -36.12
CA SER A 526 -15.65 19.79 -35.38
C SER A 526 -14.55 19.49 -34.35
N GLN A 527 -13.28 19.73 -34.69
CA GLN A 527 -12.16 19.58 -33.74
C GLN A 527 -12.25 20.56 -32.57
N ILE A 528 -12.66 21.81 -32.83
CA ILE A 528 -12.88 22.83 -31.80
C ILE A 528 -14.02 22.41 -30.87
N LEU A 529 -15.17 22.01 -31.42
CA LEU A 529 -16.32 21.53 -30.65
C LEU A 529 -15.98 20.30 -29.78
N GLN A 530 -15.14 19.39 -30.30
CA GLN A 530 -14.71 18.20 -29.55
C GLN A 530 -13.80 18.51 -28.35
N HIS A 531 -12.98 19.58 -28.42
CA HIS A 531 -11.98 19.88 -27.39
C HIS A 531 -12.40 21.01 -26.43
N PHE A 532 -13.06 22.05 -26.94
CA PHE A 532 -13.46 23.25 -26.19
C PHE A 532 -14.97 23.39 -25.99
N GLY A 533 -15.78 22.48 -26.55
CA GLY A 533 -17.24 22.60 -26.58
C GLY A 533 -17.73 23.70 -27.53
N SER A 534 -19.03 24.00 -27.48
CA SER A 534 -19.63 25.14 -28.18
C SER A 534 -19.16 26.47 -27.59
N MET A 535 -19.07 27.51 -28.43
CA MET A 535 -18.82 28.88 -27.96
C MET A 535 -19.90 29.30 -26.94
N PRO A 536 -19.53 29.88 -25.78
CA PRO A 536 -20.50 30.41 -24.82
C PRO A 536 -21.40 31.49 -25.43
N GLY A 537 -22.63 31.57 -24.94
CA GLY A 537 -23.57 32.64 -25.31
C GLY A 537 -23.20 34.00 -24.71
N THR A 538 -24.01 35.00 -25.01
CA THR A 538 -23.91 36.35 -24.41
C THR A 538 -24.48 36.36 -23.00
N GLU A 539 -23.84 37.10 -22.09
CA GLU A 539 -24.27 37.31 -20.70
C GLU A 539 -25.12 38.60 -20.60
N GLU A 540 -26.25 38.59 -19.90
CA GLU A 540 -27.13 39.77 -19.75
C GLU A 540 -26.41 40.98 -19.14
N ASN A 541 -25.45 40.71 -18.25
CA ASN A 541 -24.61 41.71 -17.60
C ASN A 541 -23.13 41.40 -17.85
N LEU A 542 -22.56 42.09 -18.86
CA LEU A 542 -21.16 42.01 -19.27
C LEU A 542 -20.13 42.29 -18.16
N GLN A 543 -20.57 42.86 -17.03
CA GLN A 543 -19.74 43.27 -15.89
C GLN A 543 -20.06 42.48 -14.59
N ALA A 544 -20.82 41.39 -14.70
CA ALA A 544 -21.16 40.52 -13.57
C ALA A 544 -19.96 39.67 -13.11
N THR A 545 -19.16 39.17 -14.05
CA THR A 545 -18.00 38.32 -13.77
C THR A 545 -16.71 39.16 -13.68
N PRO A 546 -15.74 38.80 -12.81
CA PRO A 546 -14.49 39.58 -12.64
C PRO A 546 -13.53 39.49 -13.83
N ASN A 547 -13.83 38.64 -14.83
CA ASN A 547 -13.06 38.48 -16.06
C ASN A 547 -13.85 38.92 -17.32
N GLY A 548 -15.07 39.44 -17.16
CA GLY A 548 -15.97 39.69 -18.29
C GLY A 548 -16.36 38.42 -19.07
N PRO A 549 -17.03 38.58 -20.24
CA PRO A 549 -17.77 37.50 -20.89
C PRO A 549 -16.94 36.25 -21.23
N ALA A 550 -17.48 35.08 -20.91
CA ALA A 550 -16.81 33.77 -21.10
C ALA A 550 -16.39 33.50 -22.56
N TRP A 551 -17.19 33.95 -23.54
CA TRP A 551 -16.91 33.73 -24.96
C TRP A 551 -15.62 34.40 -25.43
N CYS A 552 -15.21 35.54 -24.84
CA CYS A 552 -13.95 36.20 -25.16
C CYS A 552 -12.75 35.29 -24.86
N TRP A 553 -12.81 34.57 -23.74
CA TRP A 553 -11.75 33.66 -23.29
C TRP A 553 -11.73 32.36 -24.08
N TRP A 554 -12.91 31.80 -24.38
CA TRP A 554 -13.05 30.66 -25.29
C TRP A 554 -12.46 30.98 -26.67
N LEU A 555 -12.77 32.15 -27.23
CA LEU A 555 -12.29 32.57 -28.54
C LEU A 555 -10.76 32.76 -28.56
N LEU A 556 -10.17 33.35 -27.51
CA LEU A 556 -8.71 33.50 -27.38
C LEU A 556 -7.97 32.16 -27.23
N ALA A 557 -8.62 31.13 -26.68
CA ALA A 557 -8.08 29.77 -26.59
C ALA A 557 -8.13 29.02 -27.94
N VAL A 558 -9.10 29.35 -28.79
CA VAL A 558 -9.34 28.70 -30.09
C VAL A 558 -8.59 29.38 -31.25
N LEU A 559 -8.37 30.70 -31.18
CA LEU A 559 -7.66 31.45 -32.22
C LEU A 559 -6.15 31.14 -32.26
N PRO A 560 -5.54 30.92 -33.45
CA PRO A 560 -4.12 30.62 -33.60
C PRO A 560 -3.25 31.88 -33.51
N VAL A 561 -3.23 32.52 -32.34
CA VAL A 561 -2.52 33.77 -32.05
C VAL A 561 -1.22 33.47 -31.30
N ASP A 562 -0.18 34.27 -31.53
CA ASP A 562 1.10 34.14 -30.81
C ASP A 562 0.91 34.26 -29.28
N PRO A 563 1.51 33.38 -28.46
CA PRO A 563 1.35 33.39 -27.00
C PRO A 563 1.71 34.71 -26.32
N ARG A 564 2.63 35.52 -26.86
CA ARG A 564 2.97 36.84 -26.31
C ARG A 564 1.84 37.84 -26.52
N TYR A 565 1.15 37.77 -27.67
CA TYR A 565 -0.03 38.59 -27.92
C TYR A 565 -1.23 38.11 -27.09
N GLN A 566 -1.43 36.79 -26.97
CA GLN A 566 -2.42 36.21 -26.06
C GLN A 566 -2.21 36.66 -24.60
N LEU A 567 -0.96 36.62 -24.10
CA LEU A 567 -0.58 37.14 -22.78
C LEU A 567 -0.86 38.65 -22.63
N SER A 568 -0.61 39.43 -23.68
CA SER A 568 -0.93 40.86 -23.79
C SER A 568 -2.44 41.16 -23.84
N VAL A 569 -3.30 40.14 -24.01
CA VAL A 569 -4.76 40.26 -23.85
C VAL A 569 -5.20 39.76 -22.47
N LEU A 570 -4.58 38.70 -21.93
CA LEU A 570 -4.85 38.17 -20.60
C LEU A 570 -4.62 39.22 -19.49
N SER A 571 -3.57 40.03 -19.61
CA SER A 571 -3.21 41.07 -18.63
C SER A 571 -4.09 42.32 -18.63
N MET A 572 -4.99 42.48 -19.62
CA MET A 572 -5.81 43.69 -19.77
C MET A 572 -6.94 43.73 -18.75
N LYS A 573 -7.09 44.84 -18.02
CA LYS A 573 -8.22 45.11 -17.11
C LYS A 573 -9.39 45.84 -17.77
N SER A 574 -9.24 46.31 -19.02
CA SER A 574 -10.30 47.01 -19.77
C SER A 574 -11.00 46.06 -20.74
N LEU A 575 -12.30 45.82 -20.54
CA LEU A 575 -13.10 45.00 -21.47
C LEU A 575 -13.22 45.67 -22.85
N LYS A 576 -13.31 47.00 -22.90
CA LYS A 576 -13.38 47.81 -24.14
C LYS A 576 -12.13 47.57 -25.01
N GLU A 577 -10.93 47.70 -24.44
CA GLU A 577 -9.67 47.44 -25.14
C GLU A 577 -9.50 45.97 -25.55
N ARG A 578 -9.92 45.04 -24.69
CA ARG A 578 -9.88 43.60 -24.97
C ARG A 578 -10.76 43.23 -26.15
N LEU A 579 -11.98 43.77 -26.22
CA LEU A 579 -12.88 43.60 -27.37
C LEU A 579 -12.28 44.21 -28.64
N THR A 580 -11.68 45.40 -28.59
CA THR A 580 -11.00 46.01 -29.75
C THR A 580 -9.81 45.17 -30.25
N LYS A 581 -8.99 44.57 -29.35
CA LYS A 581 -7.93 43.64 -29.78
C LYS A 581 -8.51 42.38 -30.42
N ILE A 582 -9.56 41.78 -29.85
CA ILE A 582 -10.24 40.61 -30.42
C ILE A 582 -10.81 40.95 -31.80
N GLN A 583 -11.41 42.13 -31.97
CA GLN A 583 -11.91 42.62 -33.25
C GLN A 583 -10.81 42.72 -34.32
N HIS A 584 -9.64 43.27 -33.96
CA HIS A 584 -8.49 43.34 -34.87
C HIS A 584 -7.98 41.95 -35.27
N ILE A 585 -7.93 40.99 -34.33
CA ILE A 585 -7.55 39.61 -34.63
C ILE A 585 -8.55 38.94 -35.59
N LEU A 586 -9.85 39.07 -35.33
CA LEU A 586 -10.90 38.54 -36.22
C LEU A 586 -10.82 39.18 -37.61
N THR A 587 -10.68 40.51 -37.68
CA THR A 587 -10.55 41.25 -38.94
C THR A 587 -9.32 40.84 -39.76
N TYR A 588 -8.23 40.45 -39.10
CA TYR A 588 -7.04 39.89 -39.75
C TYR A 588 -7.33 38.51 -40.34
N PHE A 589 -7.82 37.55 -39.53
CA PHE A 589 -8.11 36.19 -40.01
C PHE A 589 -9.25 36.13 -41.04
N SER A 590 -10.19 37.07 -41.05
CA SER A 590 -11.21 37.18 -42.10
C SER A 590 -10.66 37.63 -43.46
N ARG A 591 -9.43 38.17 -43.53
CA ARG A 591 -8.74 38.53 -44.79
C ARG A 591 -7.85 37.42 -45.35
N ASP A 592 -7.31 36.56 -44.48
CA ASP A 592 -6.56 35.36 -44.89
C ASP A 592 -7.47 34.18 -45.32
N GLN A 593 -8.80 34.35 -45.21
CA GLN A 593 -9.80 33.35 -45.63
C GLN A 593 -10.46 33.67 -46.99
N SER A 594 -10.15 34.82 -47.59
CA SER A 594 -10.68 35.31 -48.88
C SER A 594 -9.63 35.28 -49.99
#